data_AF-A0A8T5M029-F1
#
_entry.id   AF-A0A8T5M029-F1
#
_cell.length_a   1.000
_cell.length_b   1.000
_cell.length_c   1.000
_cell.angle_alpha   90.00
_cell.angle_beta   90.00
_cell.angle_gamma   90.00
#
_symmetry.space_group_name_H-M   'P 1'
#
loop_
_entity.id
_entity.type
_entity.pdbx_description
1 polymer ?
#
loop_
_entity_poly.entity_id
_entity_poly.type
_entity_poly.pdbx_seq_one_letter_code
_entity_poly.pdbx_strand_id
1 'polypeptide(L)'
;MLMAKSPRKPLPKSKTRKPLAKQSPEDLFKSNQKLARLLVNRFWERHYSLLEFSMEKSDVLQHAFIAMFKASKKFVPAKGFTFGSYGGAVVKNELKLILKEALRRNRIRTTGLFDGVDKAKGTDIRPHPEMISRLNQNVRNQLVQAIGDLPVSERNKEIFMARYGLLSGNSNTLKAVGRAYGVSR
;
A
#
# COMPACT_ATOMS: atom_id res chain seq x y z
N MET A 1 -27.24 -11.56 -15.36
CA MET A 1 -27.02 -10.40 -16.25
C MET A 1 -25.55 -9.97 -16.14
N LEU A 2 -24.69 -10.51 -17.02
CA LEU A 2 -23.23 -10.32 -16.98
C LEU A 2 -22.88 -9.00 -17.68
N MET A 3 -22.36 -8.02 -16.94
CA MET A 3 -21.85 -6.77 -17.48
C MET A 3 -20.64 -7.06 -18.39
N ALA A 4 -20.86 -7.03 -19.71
CA ALA A 4 -19.80 -7.13 -20.70
C ALA A 4 -18.79 -6.00 -20.48
N LYS A 5 -17.53 -6.37 -20.20
CA LYS A 5 -16.42 -5.41 -20.15
C LYS A 5 -16.30 -4.75 -21.53
N SER A 6 -16.68 -3.48 -21.61
CA SER A 6 -16.58 -2.66 -22.82
C SER A 6 -15.18 -2.82 -23.47
N PRO A 7 -15.09 -3.04 -24.79
CA PRO A 7 -13.82 -3.35 -25.43
C PRO A 7 -12.87 -2.15 -25.31
N ARG A 8 -11.73 -2.36 -24.63
CA ARG A 8 -10.68 -1.34 -24.54
C ARG A 8 -10.08 -1.17 -25.93
N LYS A 9 -10.56 -0.17 -26.68
CA LYS A 9 -9.88 0.26 -27.92
C LYS A 9 -8.40 0.48 -27.58
N PRO A 10 -7.46 -0.16 -28.31
CA PRO A 10 -6.05 0.07 -28.09
C PRO A 10 -5.77 1.55 -28.31
N LEU A 11 -5.08 2.16 -27.35
CA LEU A 11 -4.69 3.56 -27.44
C LEU A 11 -3.88 3.73 -28.75
N PRO A 12 -4.22 4.72 -29.60
CA PRO A 12 -3.52 4.93 -30.85
C PRO A 12 -2.02 5.12 -30.57
N LYS A 13 -1.17 4.35 -31.28
CA LYS A 13 0.29 4.52 -31.23
C LYS A 13 0.60 5.97 -31.54
N SER A 14 1.38 6.61 -30.66
CA SER A 14 1.74 8.03 -30.72
C SER A 14 2.42 8.36 -32.05
N LYS A 15 1.62 8.68 -33.08
CA LYS A 15 2.07 9.35 -34.28
C LYS A 15 2.63 10.71 -33.85
N THR A 16 3.96 10.84 -33.93
CA THR A 16 4.72 12.09 -34.09
C THR A 16 4.02 13.34 -33.54
N ARG A 17 4.07 13.54 -32.23
CA ARG A 17 3.65 14.82 -31.63
C ARG A 17 4.87 15.73 -31.65
N LYS A 18 4.71 16.88 -32.33
CA LYS A 18 5.73 17.95 -32.48
C LYS A 18 6.52 18.14 -31.18
N PRO A 19 7.85 18.40 -31.24
CA PRO A 19 8.63 18.72 -30.06
C PRO A 19 7.90 19.85 -29.32
N LEU A 20 7.47 19.57 -28.08
CA LEU A 20 6.78 20.58 -27.29
C LEU A 20 7.69 21.80 -27.27
N ALA A 21 7.19 22.95 -27.75
CA ALA A 21 7.80 24.25 -27.50
C ALA A 21 8.24 24.30 -26.03
N LYS A 22 9.36 24.96 -25.70
CA LYS A 22 9.90 25.03 -24.33
C LYS A 22 8.81 25.55 -23.37
N GLN A 23 8.00 24.63 -22.83
CA GLN A 23 6.92 24.94 -21.91
C GLN A 23 7.53 25.21 -20.55
N SER A 24 7.01 26.20 -19.83
CA SER A 24 7.41 26.41 -18.45
C SER A 24 7.17 25.13 -17.64
N PRO A 25 8.03 24.79 -16.67
CA PRO A 25 7.78 23.70 -15.73
C PRO A 25 6.40 23.78 -15.06
N GLU A 26 5.87 25.00 -14.89
CA GLU A 26 4.54 25.24 -14.33
C GLU A 26 3.43 24.85 -15.30
N ASP A 27 3.57 25.14 -16.59
CA ASP A 27 2.59 24.78 -17.61
C ASP A 27 2.53 23.27 -17.82
N LEU A 28 3.69 22.60 -17.81
CA LEU A 28 3.80 21.15 -17.83
C LEU A 28 3.09 20.53 -16.62
N PHE A 29 3.28 21.10 -15.44
CA PHE A 29 2.58 20.65 -14.23
C PHE A 29 1.06 20.85 -14.34
N LYS A 30 0.60 22.07 -14.62
CA LYS A 30 -0.82 22.45 -14.70
C LYS A 30 -1.58 21.59 -15.71
N SER A 31 -1.02 21.42 -16.92
CA SER A 31 -1.62 20.59 -17.97
C SER A 31 -1.74 19.10 -17.61
N ASN A 32 -0.94 18.60 -16.66
CA ASN A 32 -0.89 17.19 -16.27
C ASN A 32 -1.48 16.90 -14.90
N GLN A 33 -2.10 17.87 -14.22
CA GLN A 33 -2.79 17.64 -12.94
C GLN A 33 -3.93 16.62 -13.05
N LYS A 34 -4.67 16.61 -14.16
CA LYS A 34 -5.73 15.62 -14.42
C LYS A 34 -5.18 14.19 -14.46
N LEU A 35 -3.99 14.00 -15.04
CA LEU A 35 -3.32 12.70 -15.07
C LEU A 35 -2.93 12.25 -13.66
N ALA A 36 -2.37 13.15 -12.83
CA ALA A 36 -2.04 12.83 -11.44
C ALA A 36 -3.30 12.41 -10.64
N ARG A 37 -4.41 13.15 -10.78
CA ARG A 37 -5.71 12.79 -10.16
C ARG A 37 -6.19 11.42 -10.60
N LEU A 38 -6.11 11.10 -11.89
CA LEU A 38 -6.51 9.79 -12.43
C LEU A 38 -5.65 8.66 -11.87
N LEU A 39 -4.33 8.87 -11.77
CA LEU A 39 -3.41 7.89 -11.19
C LEU A 39 -3.69 7.65 -9.71
N VAL A 40 -3.95 8.73 -8.94
CA VAL A 40 -4.30 8.66 -7.52
C VAL A 40 -5.62 7.95 -7.33
N ASN A 41 -6.68 8.28 -8.08
CA ASN A 41 -7.97 7.59 -7.98
C ASN A 41 -7.82 6.09 -8.18
N ARG A 42 -7.12 5.68 -9.25
CA ARG A 42 -6.89 4.27 -9.54
C ARG A 42 -6.03 3.57 -8.49
N PHE A 43 -5.06 4.27 -7.92
CA PHE A 43 -4.22 3.76 -6.84
C PHE A 43 -5.02 3.60 -5.54
N TRP A 44 -5.81 4.62 -5.20
CA TRP A 44 -6.68 4.66 -4.03
C TRP A 44 -7.70 3.54 -4.06
N GLU A 45 -8.45 3.38 -5.15
CA GLU A 45 -9.43 2.29 -5.31
C GLU A 45 -8.80 0.90 -5.13
N ARG A 46 -7.53 0.73 -5.55
CA ARG A 46 -6.83 -0.55 -5.44
C ARG A 46 -6.28 -0.82 -4.04
N HIS A 47 -5.93 0.23 -3.30
CA HIS A 47 -5.17 0.12 -2.05
C HIS A 47 -5.91 0.75 -0.86
N TYR A 48 -7.20 1.05 -1.02
CA TYR A 48 -8.05 1.73 -0.04
C TYR A 48 -7.94 1.10 1.35
N SER A 49 -8.19 -0.20 1.44
CA SER A 49 -8.19 -0.95 2.70
C SER A 49 -6.85 -0.93 3.46
N LEU A 50 -5.73 -0.65 2.77
CA LEU A 50 -4.41 -0.53 3.38
C LEU A 50 -4.06 0.90 3.79
N LEU A 51 -4.69 1.90 3.18
CA LEU A 51 -4.34 3.31 3.32
C LEU A 51 -5.33 4.09 4.18
N GLU A 52 -6.60 3.72 4.21
CA GLU A 52 -7.67 4.44 4.92
C GLU A 52 -7.35 4.69 6.40
N PHE A 53 -6.70 3.73 7.06
CA PHE A 53 -6.32 3.87 8.46
C PHE A 53 -5.06 4.74 8.70
N SER A 54 -4.30 5.08 7.65
CA SER A 54 -3.01 5.78 7.78
C SER A 54 -2.92 7.11 7.05
N MET A 55 -3.79 7.40 6.07
CA MET A 55 -3.66 8.59 5.22
C MET A 55 -4.99 8.90 4.50
N GLU A 56 -5.33 10.17 4.34
CA GLU A 56 -6.48 10.56 3.53
C GLU A 56 -6.17 10.59 2.03
N LYS A 57 -7.21 10.46 1.19
CA LYS A 57 -7.05 10.54 -0.28
C LYS A 57 -6.50 11.90 -0.73
N SER A 58 -6.86 12.97 -0.01
CA SER A 58 -6.39 14.34 -0.18
C SER A 58 -4.87 14.41 -0.04
N ASP A 59 -4.30 13.77 0.97
CA ASP A 59 -2.85 13.73 1.21
C ASP A 59 -2.11 12.96 0.12
N VAL A 60 -2.63 11.79 -0.27
CA VAL A 60 -2.09 11.00 -1.39
C VAL A 60 -2.07 11.84 -2.68
N LEU A 61 -3.11 12.64 -2.89
CA LEU A 61 -3.20 13.54 -4.04
C LEU A 61 -2.15 14.66 -3.98
N GLN A 62 -1.92 15.25 -2.80
CA GLN A 62 -0.89 16.27 -2.61
C GLN A 62 0.51 15.70 -2.87
N HIS A 63 0.83 14.51 -2.36
CA HIS A 63 2.09 13.82 -2.67
C HIS A 63 2.28 13.63 -4.18
N ALA A 64 1.22 13.18 -4.88
CA ALA A 64 1.27 13.03 -6.32
C ALA A 64 1.52 14.36 -7.06
N PHE A 65 0.92 15.47 -6.61
CA PHE A 65 1.17 16.79 -7.18
C PHE A 65 2.59 17.28 -6.92
N ILE A 66 3.11 17.11 -5.70
CA ILE A 66 4.49 17.47 -5.36
C ILE A 66 5.46 16.67 -6.24
N ALA A 67 5.24 15.36 -6.39
CA ALA A 67 6.06 14.50 -7.25
C ALA A 67 5.98 14.93 -8.72
N MET A 68 4.79 15.27 -9.22
CA MET A 68 4.61 15.75 -10.59
C MET A 68 5.30 17.10 -10.83
N PHE A 69 5.24 18.03 -9.88
CA PHE A 69 5.92 19.31 -9.95
C PHE A 69 7.45 19.15 -9.91
N LYS A 70 7.97 18.26 -9.04
CA LYS A 70 9.39 17.88 -9.05
C LYS A 70 9.80 17.26 -10.40
N ALA A 71 8.92 16.47 -11.00
CA ALA A 71 9.17 15.89 -12.32
C ALA A 71 9.23 16.97 -13.41
N SER A 72 8.38 18.00 -13.37
CA SER A 72 8.39 19.04 -14.40
C SER A 72 9.68 19.86 -14.42
N LYS A 73 10.27 20.12 -13.24
CA LYS A 73 11.59 20.77 -13.13
C LYS A 73 12.75 19.94 -13.69
N LYS A 74 12.65 18.61 -13.63
CA LYS A 74 13.69 17.66 -14.06
C LYS A 74 13.47 17.10 -15.47
N PHE A 75 12.38 17.49 -16.14
CA PHE A 75 12.00 16.91 -17.42
C PHE A 75 12.92 17.44 -18.53
N VAL A 76 13.46 16.51 -19.32
CA VAL A 76 14.32 16.83 -20.46
C VAL A 76 13.61 16.39 -21.75
N PRO A 77 13.06 17.33 -22.54
CA PRO A 77 12.35 17.03 -23.79
C PRO A 77 13.21 16.28 -24.82
N ALA A 78 14.53 16.48 -24.79
CA ALA A 78 15.48 15.85 -25.72
C ALA A 78 15.50 14.31 -25.65
N LYS A 79 14.98 13.70 -24.57
CA LYS A 79 14.94 12.24 -24.40
C LYS A 79 13.83 11.54 -25.20
N GLY A 80 13.00 12.28 -25.95
CA GLY A 80 12.05 11.71 -26.92
C GLY A 80 10.76 11.13 -26.34
N PHE A 81 10.52 11.21 -25.03
CA PHE A 81 9.26 10.80 -24.40
C PHE A 81 8.43 12.01 -23.93
N THR A 82 7.11 11.84 -23.85
CA THR A 82 6.21 12.89 -23.37
C THR A 82 6.35 13.11 -21.86
N PHE A 83 6.07 14.34 -21.39
CA PHE A 83 6.05 14.62 -19.96
C PHE A 83 5.04 13.75 -19.21
N GLY A 84 3.87 13.47 -19.79
CA GLY A 84 2.87 12.58 -19.17
C GLY A 84 3.40 11.16 -18.92
N SER A 85 4.24 10.64 -19.82
CA SER A 85 4.91 9.34 -19.62
C SER A 85 5.90 9.40 -18.45
N TYR A 86 6.76 10.41 -18.42
CA TYR A 86 7.79 10.56 -17.39
C TYR A 86 7.20 10.92 -16.02
N GLY A 87 6.43 12.00 -15.96
CA GLY A 87 5.76 12.45 -14.74
C GLY A 87 4.81 11.40 -14.19
N GLY A 88 4.10 10.66 -15.06
CA GLY A 88 3.29 9.52 -14.64
C GLY A 88 4.10 8.38 -14.02
N ALA A 89 5.32 8.10 -14.51
CA ALA A 89 6.20 7.12 -13.90
C ALA A 89 6.73 7.57 -12.53
N VAL A 90 7.09 8.84 -12.39
CA VAL A 90 7.52 9.45 -11.12
C VAL A 90 6.40 9.40 -10.08
N VAL A 91 5.18 9.82 -10.43
CA VAL A 91 4.01 9.74 -9.55
C VAL A 91 3.73 8.30 -9.12
N LYS A 92 3.75 7.35 -10.05
CA LYS A 92 3.57 5.93 -9.69
C LYS A 92 4.65 5.43 -8.72
N ASN A 93 5.88 5.91 -8.82
CA ASN A 93 6.93 5.56 -7.88
C ASN A 93 6.66 6.15 -6.48
N GLU A 94 6.25 7.42 -6.42
CA GLU A 94 5.87 8.08 -5.16
C GLU A 94 4.72 7.32 -4.46
N LEU A 95 3.68 6.96 -5.20
CA LEU A 95 2.55 6.19 -4.66
C LEU A 95 2.99 4.80 -4.16
N LYS A 96 3.96 4.16 -4.82
CA LYS A 96 4.56 2.91 -4.31
C LYS A 96 5.32 3.12 -3.00
N LEU A 97 6.00 4.26 -2.83
CA LEU A 97 6.69 4.58 -1.58
C LEU A 97 5.69 4.79 -0.45
N ILE A 98 4.61 5.54 -0.68
CA ILE A 98 3.50 5.71 0.27
C ILE A 98 2.95 4.35 0.70
N LEU A 99 2.69 3.45 -0.26
CA LEU A 99 2.22 2.10 0.04
C LEU A 99 3.22 1.31 0.89
N LYS A 100 4.51 1.39 0.57
CA LYS A 100 5.57 0.73 1.36
C LYS A 100 5.64 1.28 2.78
N GLU A 101 5.46 2.58 2.97
CA GLU A 101 5.43 3.21 4.28
C GLU A 101 4.19 2.80 5.07
N ALA A 102 3.01 2.84 4.46
CA ALA A 102 1.78 2.36 5.08
C ALA A 102 1.89 0.88 5.48
N LEU A 103 2.46 0.03 4.61
CA LEU A 103 2.75 -1.36 4.92
C LEU A 103 3.78 -1.49 6.05
N ARG A 104 4.78 -0.63 6.14
CA ARG A 104 5.73 -0.61 7.28
C ARG A 104 5.05 -0.20 8.59
N ARG A 105 4.12 0.76 8.55
CA ARG A 105 3.34 1.19 9.72
C ARG A 105 2.37 0.10 10.18
N ASN A 106 1.73 -0.60 9.23
CA ASN A 106 0.73 -1.65 9.49
C ASN A 106 1.33 -3.05 9.68
N ARG A 107 2.60 -3.26 9.31
CA ARG A 107 3.33 -4.48 9.65
C ARG A 107 3.49 -4.48 11.16
N ILE A 108 2.68 -5.31 11.81
CA ILE A 108 2.65 -5.59 13.25
C ILE A 108 4.00 -5.21 13.87
N ARG A 109 3.98 -4.12 14.64
CA ARG A 109 5.05 -3.70 15.52
C ARG A 109 5.23 -4.80 16.59
N THR A 110 5.83 -5.93 16.23
CA THR A 110 6.42 -6.84 17.22
C THR A 110 7.64 -6.20 17.89
N THR A 111 8.08 -5.03 17.40
CA THR A 111 9.25 -4.29 17.89
C THR A 111 9.02 -2.80 18.14
N GLY A 112 7.77 -2.30 18.31
CA GLY A 112 7.59 -0.84 18.28
C GLY A 112 6.37 -0.24 18.98
N LEU A 113 5.91 -0.74 20.13
CA LEU A 113 5.02 0.11 20.95
C LEU A 113 5.76 1.35 21.53
N PHE A 114 7.09 1.46 21.35
CA PHE A 114 7.93 2.45 22.03
C PHE A 114 8.97 3.24 21.21
N ASP A 115 9.06 3.13 19.89
CA ASP A 115 10.06 3.90 19.10
C ASP A 115 9.74 5.42 18.98
N GLY A 116 8.81 5.93 19.80
CA GLY A 116 8.48 7.35 19.93
C GLY A 116 8.84 7.97 21.29
N VAL A 117 9.49 7.25 22.21
CA VAL A 117 9.75 7.75 23.58
C VAL A 117 11.14 8.41 23.73
N ASP A 118 11.92 8.54 22.66
CA ASP A 118 13.25 9.15 22.78
C ASP A 118 13.26 10.68 22.61
N LYS A 119 12.11 11.34 22.39
CA LYS A 119 12.07 12.80 22.14
C LYS A 119 10.96 13.60 22.83
N ALA A 120 10.38 13.12 23.92
CA ALA A 120 9.52 13.93 24.77
C ALA A 120 10.05 13.95 26.22
N LYS A 121 10.54 15.11 26.65
CA LYS A 121 10.67 15.42 28.08
C LYS A 121 9.25 15.48 28.66
N GLY A 122 8.82 14.43 29.36
CA GLY A 122 7.54 14.46 30.07
C GLY A 122 6.93 13.07 30.24
N THR A 123 7.03 12.54 31.47
CA THR A 123 6.28 11.40 32.05
C THR A 123 6.36 10.06 31.29
N ASP A 124 7.13 9.14 31.88
CA ASP A 124 7.30 7.76 31.42
C ASP A 124 6.03 6.93 31.69
N ILE A 125 5.01 7.05 30.83
CA ILE A 125 3.84 6.16 30.86
C ILE A 125 4.15 4.95 29.96
N ARG A 126 5.09 4.11 30.40
CA ARG A 126 5.32 2.80 29.79
C ARG A 126 4.33 1.80 30.38
N PRO A 127 3.35 1.27 29.62
CA PRO A 127 2.59 0.10 30.05
C PRO A 127 3.54 -1.02 30.48
N HIS A 128 3.30 -1.55 31.68
CA HIS A 128 4.11 -2.62 32.25
C HIS A 128 4.18 -3.81 31.27
N PRO A 129 5.35 -4.42 31.03
CA PRO A 129 5.53 -5.50 30.05
C PRO A 129 4.51 -6.64 30.18
N GLU A 130 4.06 -6.91 31.40
CA GLU A 130 3.04 -7.91 31.69
C GLU A 130 1.65 -7.53 31.16
N MET A 131 1.26 -6.25 31.21
CA MET A 131 -0.01 -5.77 30.67
C MET A 131 -0.06 -5.94 29.15
N ILE A 132 1.05 -5.68 28.46
CA ILE A 132 1.19 -5.87 27.01
C ILE A 132 1.06 -7.35 26.67
N SER A 133 1.69 -8.23 27.45
CA SER A 133 1.57 -9.68 27.27
C SER A 133 0.13 -10.17 27.41
N ARG A 134 -0.58 -9.70 28.45
CA ARG A 134 -2.00 -10.03 28.70
C ARG A 134 -2.92 -9.55 27.58
N LEU A 135 -2.73 -8.32 27.08
CA LEU A 135 -3.51 -7.79 25.95
C LEU A 135 -3.31 -8.61 24.68
N ASN A 136 -2.06 -8.97 24.37
CA ASN A 136 -1.75 -9.81 23.20
C ASN A 136 -2.32 -11.22 23.33
N GLN A 137 -2.34 -11.79 24.54
CA GLN A 137 -2.99 -13.08 24.81
C GLN A 137 -4.51 -12.99 24.62
N ASN A 138 -5.16 -11.94 25.13
CA ASN A 138 -6.61 -11.74 24.97
C ASN A 138 -7.01 -11.64 23.50
N VAL A 139 -6.28 -10.87 22.69
CA VAL A 139 -6.53 -10.75 21.25
C VAL A 139 -6.34 -12.09 20.54
N ARG A 140 -5.29 -12.86 20.88
CA ARG A 140 -5.08 -14.19 20.31
C ARG A 140 -6.23 -15.15 20.66
N ASN A 141 -6.69 -15.14 21.90
CA ASN A 141 -7.79 -16.00 22.35
C ASN A 141 -9.08 -15.69 21.59
N GLN A 142 -9.40 -14.41 21.39
CA GLN A 142 -10.55 -13.99 20.58
C GLN A 142 -10.44 -14.45 19.11
N LEU A 143 -9.25 -14.36 18.51
CA LEU A 143 -9.03 -14.85 17.14
C LEU A 143 -9.17 -16.36 17.03
N VAL A 144 -8.68 -17.12 18.00
CA VAL A 144 -8.83 -18.59 18.04
C VAL A 144 -10.30 -18.97 18.16
N GLN A 145 -11.05 -18.30 19.03
CA GLN A 145 -12.49 -18.51 19.19
C GLN A 145 -13.26 -18.19 17.90
N ALA A 146 -13.01 -17.02 17.31
CA ALA A 146 -13.66 -16.62 16.06
C ALA A 146 -13.37 -17.59 14.90
N ILE A 147 -12.19 -18.20 14.84
CA ILE A 147 -11.86 -19.24 13.86
C ILE A 147 -12.59 -20.55 14.17
N GLY A 148 -12.75 -20.89 15.45
CA GLY A 148 -13.55 -22.02 15.91
C GLY A 148 -15.00 -21.96 15.44
N ASP A 149 -15.58 -20.76 15.45
CA ASP A 149 -16.98 -20.50 15.05
C ASP A 149 -17.18 -20.45 13.53
N LEU A 150 -16.12 -20.47 12.72
CA LEU A 150 -16.25 -20.47 11.27
C LEU A 150 -16.87 -21.79 10.76
N PRO A 151 -17.81 -21.74 9.81
CA PRO A 151 -18.42 -22.93 9.20
C PRO A 151 -17.49 -23.53 8.13
N VAL A 152 -16.24 -23.79 8.49
CA VAL A 152 -15.21 -24.41 7.64
C VAL A 152 -14.74 -25.72 8.27
N SER A 153 -14.16 -26.62 7.48
CA SER A 153 -13.63 -27.88 7.99
C SER A 153 -12.55 -27.66 9.05
N GLU A 154 -12.44 -28.57 10.02
CA GLU A 154 -11.41 -28.53 11.06
C GLU A 154 -9.99 -28.44 10.46
N ARG A 155 -9.74 -29.19 9.38
CA ARG A 155 -8.49 -29.09 8.61
C ARG A 155 -8.20 -27.66 8.12
N ASN A 156 -9.19 -26.92 7.67
CA ASN A 156 -9.00 -25.54 7.24
C ASN A 156 -8.72 -24.62 8.43
N LYS A 157 -9.41 -24.82 9.56
CA LYS A 157 -9.14 -24.08 10.80
C LYS A 157 -7.70 -24.27 11.26
N GLU A 158 -7.21 -25.51 11.24
CA GLU A 158 -5.82 -25.85 11.56
C GLU A 158 -4.81 -25.18 10.61
N ILE A 159 -5.09 -25.18 9.31
CA ILE A 159 -4.26 -24.50 8.30
C ILE A 159 -4.22 -22.98 8.57
N PHE A 160 -5.36 -22.37 8.92
CA PHE A 160 -5.44 -20.96 9.28
C PHE A 160 -4.59 -20.68 10.54
N MET A 161 -4.78 -21.45 11.60
CA MET A 161 -4.04 -21.30 12.86
C MET A 161 -2.53 -21.50 12.67
N ALA A 162 -2.12 -22.50 11.88
CA ALA A 162 -0.72 -22.78 11.58
C ALA A 162 -0.07 -21.69 10.71
N ARG A 163 -0.78 -21.15 9.71
CA ARG A 163 -0.26 -20.08 8.85
C ARG A 163 0.00 -18.80 9.63
N TYR A 164 -0.96 -18.40 10.46
CA TYR A 164 -0.87 -17.16 11.21
C TYR A 164 -0.14 -17.30 12.56
N GLY A 165 0.28 -18.52 12.92
CA GLY A 165 1.04 -18.76 14.15
C GLY A 165 0.23 -18.49 15.41
N LEU A 166 -1.08 -18.73 15.36
CA LEU A 166 -1.98 -18.40 16.47
C LEU A 166 -1.77 -19.31 17.70
N LEU A 167 -1.25 -20.52 17.48
CA LEU A 167 -0.89 -21.48 18.53
C LEU A 167 0.60 -21.43 18.89
N SER A 168 1.47 -21.32 17.89
CA SER A 168 2.94 -21.39 18.06
C SER A 168 3.62 -20.04 18.30
N GLY A 169 2.89 -18.93 18.13
CA GLY A 169 3.43 -17.56 18.18
C GLY A 169 4.23 -17.14 16.94
N ASN A 170 4.55 -18.07 16.03
CA ASN A 170 5.35 -17.84 14.84
C ASN A 170 4.55 -18.12 13.57
N SER A 171 4.46 -17.12 12.68
CA SER A 171 3.76 -17.29 11.40
C SER A 171 4.55 -18.18 10.45
N ASN A 172 3.84 -19.05 9.74
CA ASN A 172 4.42 -19.97 8.77
C ASN A 172 4.15 -19.51 7.34
N THR A 173 5.10 -19.78 6.43
CA THR A 173 4.89 -19.51 5.01
C THR A 173 3.88 -20.48 4.40
N LEU A 174 3.18 -20.07 3.35
CA LEU A 174 2.28 -20.94 2.56
C LEU A 174 2.98 -22.21 2.07
N LYS A 175 4.28 -22.11 1.72
CA LYS A 175 5.08 -23.26 1.29
C LYS A 175 5.31 -24.25 2.44
N ALA A 176 5.57 -23.75 3.65
CA ALA A 176 5.78 -24.57 4.84
C ALA A 176 4.49 -25.27 5.27
N VAL A 177 3.37 -24.54 5.28
CA VAL A 177 2.05 -25.10 5.58
C VAL A 177 1.63 -26.11 4.51
N GLY A 178 1.81 -25.81 3.22
CA GLY A 178 1.52 -26.75 2.13
C GLY A 178 2.29 -28.07 2.27
N ARG A 179 3.59 -28.00 2.61
CA ARG A 179 4.41 -29.19 2.89
C ARG A 179 3.90 -30.00 4.08
N ALA A 180 3.47 -29.33 5.16
CA ALA A 180 2.97 -29.99 6.36
C ALA A 180 1.64 -30.71 6.16
N TYR A 181 0.76 -30.18 5.30
CA TYR A 181 -0.57 -30.72 5.04
C TYR A 181 -0.71 -31.47 3.70
N GLY A 182 0.42 -31.72 3.01
CA GLY A 182 0.46 -32.49 1.76
C GLY A 182 -0.22 -31.80 0.56
N VAL A 183 -0.21 -30.47 0.50
CA VAL A 183 -0.84 -29.68 -0.56
C VAL A 183 0.15 -28.73 -1.23
N SER A 184 -0.18 -28.30 -2.46
CA SER A 184 0.58 -27.25 -3.15
C SER A 184 0.49 -25.91 -2.41
N ARG A 185 1.48 -25.05 -2.63
CA ARG A 185 1.57 -23.71 -2.04
C ARG A 185 0.44 -22.79 -2.49
#